data_AF-A0A919CQL7-F1
#
_entry.id   AF-A0A919CQL7-F1
#
_cell.length_a   1.000
_cell.length_b   1.000
_cell.length_c   1.000
_cell.angle_alpha   90.00
_cell.angle_beta   90.00
_cell.angle_gamma   90.00
#
_symmetry.space_group_name_H-M   'P 1'
#
loop_
_entity.id
_entity.type
_entity.pdbx_description
1 polymer ?
#
loop_
_entity_poly.entity_id
_entity_poly.type
_entity_poly.pdbx_seq_one_letter_code
_entity_poly.pdbx_strand_id
1 'polypeptide(L)'
;MTFSIVARDAATGALGIAIASRVIAVGALCPWIRPGVAAVSTQSYTSPVAAERTLAHLSAGQPFDAAVAQALGDDDGRVWRQVHGVDAAGRPYAYTGTSCVTWCGHWTGDGVSVAGNMLSGPAVVDAAAEAWLGGQGRRFADRLLTALEAGQAVGGDKRGQQSAALKVVGDEAHAEVDLRVDEHAEPIAELRRVFELFWTERRPYLATLPTRRNPSGIYEPEAREAFIARFRAADATPG
;
A
#
# COMPACT_ATOMS: atom_id res chain seq x y z
N MET A 1 -4.32 16.04 0.35
CA MET A 1 -5.58 15.37 0.01
C MET A 1 -5.25 14.08 -0.66
N THR A 2 -5.74 12.98 -0.11
CA THR A 2 -5.24 11.65 -0.38
C THR A 2 -6.21 10.66 0.25
N PHE A 3 -6.40 9.49 -0.36
CA PHE A 3 -6.92 8.34 0.36
C PHE A 3 -6.08 7.11 0.06
N SER A 4 -5.96 6.23 1.05
CA SER A 4 -5.18 5.02 0.94
C SER A 4 -5.70 3.89 1.82
N ILE A 5 -5.37 2.67 1.41
CA ILE A 5 -5.56 1.45 2.17
C ILE A 5 -4.18 0.85 2.44
N VAL A 6 -3.98 0.43 3.69
CA VAL A 6 -2.78 -0.24 4.18
C VAL A 6 -3.24 -1.56 4.80
N ALA A 7 -2.66 -2.67 4.40
CA ALA A 7 -3.09 -3.98 4.88
C ALA A 7 -1.93 -4.98 5.02
N ARG A 8 -2.23 -6.07 5.72
CA ARG A 8 -1.40 -7.26 5.85
C ARG A 8 -2.12 -8.43 5.23
N ASP A 9 -1.42 -9.24 4.44
CA ASP A 9 -1.92 -10.53 4.02
C ASP A 9 -1.75 -11.55 5.15
N ALA A 10 -2.85 -12.17 5.59
CA ALA A 10 -2.83 -13.14 6.67
C ALA A 10 -2.07 -14.42 6.31
N ALA A 11 -2.13 -14.83 5.04
CA ALA A 11 -1.56 -16.08 4.56
C ALA A 11 -0.04 -16.00 4.40
N THR A 12 0.47 -14.93 3.79
CA THR A 12 1.91 -14.76 3.50
C THR A 12 2.65 -13.89 4.52
N GLY A 13 1.93 -13.04 5.26
CA GLY A 13 2.53 -11.99 6.07
C GLY A 13 3.02 -10.78 5.28
N ALA A 14 2.79 -10.74 3.96
CA ALA A 14 3.12 -9.60 3.12
C ALA A 14 2.38 -8.34 3.59
N LEU A 15 3.03 -7.19 3.44
CA LEU A 15 2.51 -5.89 3.81
C LEU A 15 2.31 -5.06 2.55
N GLY A 16 1.20 -4.33 2.46
CA GLY A 16 0.88 -3.60 1.24
C GLY A 16 0.12 -2.31 1.46
N ILE A 17 0.30 -1.39 0.52
CA ILE A 17 -0.32 -0.06 0.49
C ILE A 17 -0.80 0.22 -0.93
N ALA A 18 -2.05 0.66 -1.07
CA ALA A 18 -2.55 1.29 -2.29
C ALA A 18 -3.06 2.71 -1.96
N ILE A 19 -2.70 3.68 -2.79
CA ILE A 19 -2.91 5.11 -2.51
C ILE A 19 -3.24 5.89 -3.78
N ALA A 20 -4.08 6.92 -3.65
CA ALA A 20 -4.37 7.88 -4.71
C ALA A 20 -4.52 9.32 -4.19
N SER A 21 -4.25 10.29 -5.07
CA SER A 21 -4.25 11.71 -4.73
C SER A 21 -4.40 12.60 -5.96
N ARG A 22 -4.93 13.83 -5.77
CA ARG A 22 -4.79 14.94 -6.73
C ARG A 22 -3.51 15.75 -6.47
N VAL A 23 -2.36 15.06 -6.44
CA VAL A 23 -1.01 15.62 -6.55
C VAL A 23 -0.19 14.66 -7.41
N ILE A 24 0.91 15.12 -8.00
CA ILE A 24 1.83 14.22 -8.70
C ILE A 24 2.58 13.32 -7.71
N ALA A 25 2.97 12.13 -8.17
CA ALA A 25 3.92 11.24 -7.51
C ALA A 25 3.61 10.89 -6.04
N VAL A 26 2.34 10.65 -5.68
CA VAL A 26 1.95 10.32 -4.30
C VAL A 26 2.70 9.10 -3.74
N GLY A 27 3.01 8.13 -4.60
CA GLY A 27 3.75 6.91 -4.25
C GLY A 27 5.19 7.12 -3.83
N ALA A 28 5.79 8.29 -4.10
CA ALA A 28 7.18 8.57 -3.71
C ALA A 28 7.32 8.91 -2.22
N LEU A 29 6.30 9.48 -1.59
CA LEU A 29 6.42 10.11 -0.27
C LEU A 29 5.53 9.47 0.81
N CYS A 30 4.36 8.97 0.42
CA CYS A 30 3.36 8.54 1.39
C CYS A 30 3.52 7.08 1.83
N PRO A 31 3.77 6.09 0.94
CA PRO A 31 3.85 4.68 1.31
C PRO A 31 5.22 4.28 1.89
N TRP A 32 5.24 3.85 3.15
CA TRP A 32 6.43 3.34 3.82
C TRP A 32 6.18 1.91 4.29
N ILE A 33 7.03 0.97 3.86
CA ILE A 33 6.89 -0.42 4.28
C ILE A 33 8.27 -0.93 4.70
N ARG A 34 8.35 -1.49 5.90
CA ARG A 34 9.53 -2.23 6.38
C ARG A 34 9.16 -3.71 6.51
N PRO A 35 9.78 -4.61 5.71
CA PRO A 35 9.49 -6.05 5.75
C PRO A 35 9.50 -6.59 7.18
N GLY A 36 8.48 -7.38 7.54
CA GLY A 36 8.40 -8.01 8.87
C GLY A 36 8.21 -7.05 10.04
N VAL A 37 8.02 -5.75 9.80
CA VAL A 37 7.80 -4.73 10.84
C VAL A 37 6.43 -4.10 10.71
N ALA A 38 6.20 -3.30 9.65
CA ALA A 38 4.94 -2.58 9.45
C ALA A 38 4.87 -1.92 8.07
N ALA A 39 3.64 -1.65 7.64
CA ALA A 39 3.31 -0.71 6.59
C ALA A 39 2.65 0.54 7.20
N VAL A 40 3.12 1.71 6.81
CA VAL A 40 2.69 3.02 7.30
C VAL A 40 2.47 3.94 6.11
N SER A 41 1.33 4.61 6.05
CA SER A 41 1.09 5.72 5.12
C SER A 41 1.04 7.03 5.91
N THR A 42 1.80 8.03 5.47
CA THR A 42 1.74 9.41 5.97
C THR A 42 1.19 10.32 4.88
N GLN A 43 0.11 11.04 5.20
CA GLN A 43 -0.65 11.81 4.23
C GLN A 43 -1.25 13.08 4.86
N SER A 44 -2.07 13.80 4.09
CA SER A 44 -2.48 15.19 4.37
C SER A 44 -1.29 16.13 4.23
N TYR A 45 -0.77 16.71 5.31
CA TYR A 45 0.56 17.32 5.29
C TYR A 45 1.60 16.21 5.53
N THR A 46 1.87 15.42 4.49
CA THR A 46 2.80 14.28 4.49
C THR A 46 4.13 14.61 5.19
N SER A 47 4.59 13.72 6.06
CA SER A 47 5.87 13.84 6.78
C SER A 47 6.67 12.55 6.66
N PRO A 48 7.62 12.46 5.71
CA PRO A 48 8.57 11.35 5.60
C PRO A 48 9.28 11.06 6.93
N VAL A 49 9.64 12.12 7.67
CA VAL A 49 10.29 12.03 8.98
C VAL A 49 9.40 11.31 10.00
N ALA A 50 8.09 11.61 10.02
CA ALA A 50 7.16 10.92 10.92
C ALA A 50 7.03 9.43 10.58
N ALA A 51 7.01 9.07 9.30
CA ALA A 51 6.95 7.67 8.88
C ALA A 51 8.23 6.90 9.22
N GLU A 52 9.40 7.49 8.97
CA GLU A 52 10.70 6.92 9.33
C GLU A 52 10.80 6.66 10.84
N ARG A 53 10.49 7.67 11.66
CA ARG A 53 10.49 7.57 13.12
C ARG A 53 9.49 6.53 13.62
N THR A 54 8.26 6.52 13.09
CA THR A 54 7.24 5.52 13.42
C THR A 54 7.75 4.10 13.16
N LEU A 55 8.33 3.86 11.98
CA LEU A 55 8.90 2.56 11.63
C LEU A 55 10.09 2.18 12.52
N ALA A 56 10.93 3.15 12.93
CA ALA A 56 12.03 2.90 13.86
C ALA A 56 11.53 2.44 15.24
N HIS A 57 10.51 3.10 15.78
CA HIS A 57 9.89 2.72 17.06
C HIS A 57 9.20 1.34 16.97
N LEU A 58 8.49 1.06 15.87
CA LEU A 58 7.89 -0.25 15.60
C LEU A 58 8.95 -1.35 15.47
N SER A 59 10.08 -1.08 14.81
CA SER A 59 11.21 -2.02 14.74
C SER A 59 11.84 -2.30 16.11
N ALA A 60 11.77 -1.35 17.04
CA ALA A 60 12.20 -1.54 18.43
C ALA A 60 11.15 -2.29 19.30
N GLY A 61 10.06 -2.77 18.70
CA GLY A 61 9.03 -3.55 19.39
C GLY A 61 7.99 -2.71 20.13
N GLN A 62 7.97 -1.38 19.93
CA GLN A 62 6.94 -0.55 20.54
C GLN A 62 5.56 -0.81 19.91
N PRO A 63 4.47 -0.72 20.68
CA PRO A 63 3.12 -0.67 20.15
C PRO A 63 2.92 0.49 19.16
N PHE A 64 2.02 0.32 18.19
CA PHE A 64 1.83 1.27 17.09
C PHE A 64 1.38 2.66 17.57
N ASP A 65 0.47 2.70 18.53
CA ASP A 65 -0.01 3.94 19.15
C ASP A 65 1.12 4.71 19.84
N ALA A 66 1.96 4.03 20.63
CA ALA A 66 3.14 4.61 21.25
C ALA A 66 4.17 5.09 20.21
N ALA A 67 4.40 4.29 19.16
CA ALA A 67 5.33 4.63 18.09
C ALA A 67 4.92 5.92 17.35
N VAL A 68 3.64 6.08 17.01
CA VAL A 68 3.14 7.30 16.35
C VAL A 68 3.12 8.48 17.31
N ALA A 69 2.71 8.28 18.57
CA ALA A 69 2.72 9.34 19.58
C ALA A 69 4.15 9.87 19.81
N GLN A 70 5.15 9.00 19.87
CA GLN A 70 6.55 9.39 20.00
C GLN A 70 7.08 10.05 18.71
N ALA A 71 6.76 9.50 17.54
CA ALA A 71 7.20 10.06 16.26
C ALA A 71 6.69 11.48 15.98
N LEU A 72 5.52 11.82 16.50
CA LEU A 72 4.87 13.13 16.35
C LEU A 72 5.03 14.04 17.60
N GLY A 73 5.67 13.58 18.66
CA GLY A 73 5.69 14.27 19.96
C GLY A 73 6.32 15.65 19.93
N ASP A 74 7.32 15.85 19.06
CA ASP A 74 8.02 17.12 18.79
C ASP A 74 7.60 17.76 17.44
N ASP A 75 6.59 17.21 16.75
CA ASP A 75 6.05 17.80 15.51
C ASP A 75 4.96 18.82 15.87
N ASP A 76 5.31 20.11 15.86
CA ASP A 76 4.36 21.21 16.00
C ASP A 76 3.28 21.19 14.91
N GLY A 77 3.58 20.59 13.75
CA GLY A 77 2.66 20.37 12.65
C GLY A 77 1.78 19.13 12.79
N ARG A 78 1.86 18.35 13.88
CA ARG A 78 1.14 17.06 14.05
C ARG A 78 -0.38 17.15 13.82
N VAL A 79 -0.99 18.29 14.10
CA VAL A 79 -2.43 18.52 13.90
C VAL A 79 -2.84 18.57 12.41
N TRP A 80 -1.88 18.72 11.50
CA TRP A 80 -2.09 18.70 10.05
C TRP A 80 -1.76 17.35 9.40
N ARG A 81 -1.24 16.39 10.18
CA ARG A 81 -0.79 15.09 9.70
C ARG A 81 -1.93 14.07 9.75
N GLN A 82 -1.90 13.13 8.82
CA GLN A 82 -2.65 11.89 8.93
C GLN A 82 -1.66 10.73 8.78
N VAL A 83 -1.66 9.81 9.74
CA VAL A 83 -0.74 8.65 9.78
C VAL A 83 -1.56 7.42 10.09
N HIS A 84 -1.44 6.36 9.29
CA HIS A 84 -2.16 5.12 9.53
C HIS A 84 -1.41 3.93 8.93
N GLY A 85 -1.75 2.73 9.38
CA GLY A 85 -1.07 1.53 8.90
C GLY A 85 -1.42 0.26 9.65
N VAL A 86 -0.64 -0.77 9.39
CA VAL A 86 -0.72 -2.07 10.08
C VAL A 86 0.69 -2.58 10.38
N ASP A 87 0.87 -3.21 11.53
CA ASP A 87 2.13 -3.88 11.83
C ASP A 87 2.18 -5.32 11.27
N ALA A 88 3.33 -5.97 11.40
CA ALA A 88 3.54 -7.33 10.94
C ALA A 88 2.74 -8.40 11.70
N ALA A 89 2.14 -8.05 12.84
CA ALA A 89 1.18 -8.88 13.56
C ALA A 89 -0.27 -8.65 13.09
N GLY A 90 -0.50 -7.70 12.17
CA GLY A 90 -1.82 -7.35 11.67
C GLY A 90 -2.57 -6.34 12.53
N ARG A 91 -1.94 -5.74 13.54
CA ARG A 91 -2.60 -4.74 14.40
C ARG A 91 -2.69 -3.42 13.64
N PRO A 92 -3.90 -2.89 13.39
CA PRO A 92 -4.08 -1.64 12.67
C PRO A 92 -3.94 -0.43 13.61
N TYR A 93 -3.58 0.72 13.05
CA TYR A 93 -3.62 2.00 13.75
C TYR A 93 -3.94 3.12 12.77
N ALA A 94 -4.59 4.18 13.26
CA ALA A 94 -4.81 5.40 12.51
C ALA A 94 -4.86 6.63 13.44
N TYR A 95 -4.29 7.73 12.94
CA TYR A 95 -4.29 9.05 13.53
C TYR A 95 -4.67 10.07 12.46
N THR A 96 -5.68 10.89 12.74
CA THR A 96 -6.09 12.03 11.90
C THR A 96 -5.96 13.30 12.73
N GLY A 97 -5.05 14.19 12.36
CA GLY A 97 -4.88 15.47 13.01
C GLY A 97 -6.12 16.35 12.91
N THR A 98 -6.37 17.16 13.94
CA THR A 98 -7.59 17.98 14.09
C THR A 98 -7.70 19.11 13.07
N SER A 99 -6.63 19.45 12.36
CA SER A 99 -6.59 20.46 11.30
C SER A 99 -6.55 19.84 9.89
N CYS A 100 -6.65 18.52 9.75
CA CYS A 100 -6.82 17.91 8.43
C CYS A 100 -8.08 18.45 7.74
N VAL A 101 -7.97 18.77 6.45
CA VAL A 101 -9.08 19.37 5.70
C VAL A 101 -10.21 18.36 5.52
N THR A 102 -11.45 18.82 5.77
CA THR A 102 -12.65 17.98 5.69
C THR A 102 -13.11 17.72 4.24
N TRP A 103 -13.80 16.60 3.98
CA TRP A 103 -14.01 15.50 4.92
C TRP A 103 -12.71 14.70 5.14
N CYS A 104 -12.40 14.33 6.38
CA CYS A 104 -11.25 13.50 6.70
C CYS A 104 -11.61 12.50 7.79
N GLY A 105 -11.06 11.29 7.69
CA GLY A 105 -11.36 10.21 8.61
C GLY A 105 -10.59 8.96 8.26
N HIS A 106 -10.87 7.91 9.03
CA HIS A 106 -10.26 6.60 8.86
C HIS A 106 -11.19 5.50 9.37
N TRP A 107 -10.92 4.29 8.93
CA TRP A 107 -11.51 3.05 9.42
C TRP A 107 -10.39 2.03 9.61
N THR A 108 -10.53 1.18 10.63
CA THR A 108 -9.58 0.12 10.95
C THR A 108 -10.32 -1.19 11.18
N GLY A 109 -9.76 -2.28 10.68
CA GLY A 109 -10.21 -3.64 10.92
C GLY A 109 -9.03 -4.59 11.04
N ASP A 110 -9.30 -5.85 11.35
CA ASP A 110 -8.23 -6.85 11.51
C ASP A 110 -7.34 -6.94 10.26
N GLY A 111 -6.05 -6.66 10.42
CA GLY A 111 -5.08 -6.63 9.33
C GLY A 111 -5.22 -5.49 8.33
N VAL A 112 -6.01 -4.44 8.59
CA VAL A 112 -6.26 -3.36 7.61
C VAL A 112 -6.55 -2.00 8.24
N SER A 113 -6.06 -0.94 7.58
CA SER A 113 -6.40 0.45 7.85
C SER A 113 -6.69 1.20 6.56
N VAL A 114 -7.80 1.93 6.52
CA VAL A 114 -8.19 2.80 5.41
C VAL A 114 -8.28 4.22 5.94
N ALA A 115 -7.68 5.19 5.28
CA ALA A 115 -7.76 6.58 5.70
C ALA A 115 -7.75 7.54 4.53
N GLY A 116 -8.37 8.69 4.72
CA GLY A 116 -8.25 9.79 3.78
C GLY A 116 -8.55 11.14 4.38
N ASN A 117 -8.13 12.17 3.66
CA ASN A 117 -8.32 13.56 4.03
C ASN A 117 -8.76 14.33 2.80
N MET A 118 -9.57 15.36 3.02
CA MET A 118 -10.19 16.23 2.02
C MET A 118 -11.11 15.47 1.03
N LEU A 119 -11.60 14.28 1.39
CA LEU A 119 -12.45 13.45 0.54
C LEU A 119 -13.81 14.10 0.23
N SER A 120 -14.49 13.58 -0.78
CA SER A 120 -15.88 13.93 -1.10
C SER A 120 -16.85 13.63 0.06
N GLY A 121 -16.55 12.61 0.88
CA GLY A 121 -17.34 12.25 2.07
C GLY A 121 -16.86 10.95 2.74
N PRO A 122 -17.52 10.53 3.83
CA PRO A 122 -17.20 9.29 4.56
C PRO A 122 -17.33 8.03 3.70
N ALA A 123 -18.29 8.02 2.78
CA ALA A 123 -18.58 6.90 1.90
C ALA A 123 -17.34 6.38 1.13
N VAL A 124 -16.34 7.24 0.88
CA VAL A 124 -15.08 6.84 0.23
C VAL A 124 -14.30 5.83 1.09
N VAL A 125 -14.20 6.07 2.40
CA VAL A 125 -13.52 5.15 3.33
C VAL A 125 -14.36 3.90 3.52
N ASP A 126 -15.68 4.04 3.64
CA ASP A 126 -16.61 2.93 3.84
C ASP A 126 -16.59 1.98 2.65
N ALA A 127 -16.71 2.49 1.41
CA ALA A 127 -16.68 1.68 0.20
C ALA A 127 -15.36 0.92 0.01
N ALA A 128 -14.22 1.56 0.33
CA ALA A 128 -12.92 0.91 0.30
C ALA A 128 -12.80 -0.20 1.35
N ALA A 129 -13.30 0.02 2.57
CA ALA A 129 -13.33 -0.97 3.63
C ALA A 129 -14.24 -2.15 3.30
N GLU A 130 -15.44 -1.90 2.77
CA GLU A 130 -16.39 -2.93 2.32
C GLU A 130 -15.81 -3.78 1.20
N ALA A 131 -15.22 -3.15 0.18
CA ALA A 131 -14.55 -3.85 -0.92
C ALA A 131 -13.37 -4.70 -0.42
N TRP A 132 -12.60 -4.21 0.55
CA TRP A 132 -11.57 -5.01 1.21
C TRP A 132 -12.18 -6.23 1.90
N LEU A 133 -13.20 -6.07 2.73
CA LEU A 133 -13.82 -7.17 3.48
C LEU A 133 -14.45 -8.21 2.57
N GLY A 134 -15.11 -7.80 1.48
CA GLY A 134 -15.70 -8.69 0.47
C GLY A 134 -14.70 -9.33 -0.50
N GLY A 135 -13.43 -8.90 -0.49
CA GLY A 135 -12.39 -9.35 -1.41
C GLY A 135 -11.56 -10.55 -0.95
N GLN A 136 -12.00 -11.31 0.05
CA GLN A 136 -11.27 -12.51 0.52
C GLN A 136 -11.06 -13.52 -0.61
N GLY A 137 -9.90 -14.20 -0.63
CA GLY A 137 -9.52 -15.15 -1.68
C GLY A 137 -8.93 -14.51 -2.94
N ARG A 138 -9.01 -13.19 -3.12
CA ARG A 138 -8.28 -12.48 -4.18
C ARG A 138 -6.78 -12.45 -3.90
N ARG A 139 -6.00 -12.27 -4.97
CA ARG A 139 -4.58 -11.91 -4.89
C ARG A 139 -4.43 -10.67 -4.00
N PHE A 140 -3.50 -10.65 -3.06
CA PHE A 140 -3.38 -9.55 -2.08
C PHE A 140 -3.25 -8.17 -2.74
N ALA A 141 -2.38 -8.04 -3.74
CA ALA A 141 -2.20 -6.82 -4.53
C ALA A 141 -3.47 -6.39 -5.29
N ASP A 142 -4.22 -7.35 -5.85
CA ASP A 142 -5.51 -7.12 -6.52
C ASP A 142 -6.55 -6.59 -5.55
N ARG A 143 -6.63 -7.18 -4.35
CA ARG A 143 -7.56 -6.80 -3.28
C ARG A 143 -7.33 -5.36 -2.79
N LEU A 144 -6.07 -4.96 -2.63
CA LEU A 144 -5.70 -3.58 -2.29
C LEU A 144 -6.16 -2.61 -3.38
N LEU A 145 -5.91 -2.96 -4.65
CA LEU A 145 -6.26 -2.10 -5.77
C LEU A 145 -7.79 -2.00 -5.96
N THR A 146 -8.52 -3.10 -5.76
CA THR A 146 -10.00 -3.11 -5.77
C THR A 146 -10.60 -2.25 -4.67
N ALA A 147 -10.01 -2.23 -3.47
CA ALA A 147 -10.44 -1.32 -2.41
C ALA A 147 -10.19 0.16 -2.80
N LEU A 148 -9.06 0.46 -3.42
CA LEU A 148 -8.76 1.81 -3.92
C LEU A 148 -9.75 2.25 -5.02
N GLU A 149 -10.07 1.34 -5.95
CA GLU A 149 -11.07 1.55 -7.01
C GLU A 149 -12.47 1.84 -6.44
N ALA A 150 -12.89 1.08 -5.42
CA ALA A 150 -14.18 1.26 -4.77
C ALA A 150 -14.32 2.64 -4.09
N GLY A 151 -13.28 3.10 -3.40
CA GLY A 151 -13.26 4.44 -2.81
C GLY A 151 -13.32 5.55 -3.88
N GLN A 152 -12.63 5.37 -5.01
CA GLN A 152 -12.69 6.33 -6.12
C GLN A 152 -14.07 6.39 -6.77
N ALA A 153 -14.75 5.24 -6.92
CA ALA A 153 -16.05 5.14 -7.57
C ALA A 153 -17.16 5.94 -6.86
N VAL A 154 -17.03 6.16 -5.55
CA VAL A 154 -17.97 6.95 -4.73
C VAL A 154 -17.49 8.38 -4.46
N GLY A 155 -16.43 8.82 -5.14
CA GLY A 155 -16.03 10.23 -5.25
C GLY A 155 -14.58 10.55 -4.91
N GLY A 156 -13.87 9.69 -4.18
CA GLY A 156 -12.44 9.86 -3.89
C GLY A 156 -12.02 11.23 -3.31
N ASP A 157 -10.90 11.75 -3.81
CA ASP A 157 -10.40 13.11 -3.56
C ASP A 157 -11.33 14.15 -4.21
N LYS A 158 -11.80 15.15 -3.45
CA LYS A 158 -12.80 16.13 -3.92
C LYS A 158 -12.33 17.05 -5.07
N ARG A 159 -11.03 17.06 -5.39
CA ARG A 159 -10.45 17.77 -6.55
C ARG A 159 -10.26 16.85 -7.76
N GLY A 160 -10.63 15.57 -7.66
CA GLY A 160 -10.40 14.54 -8.68
C GLY A 160 -9.15 13.69 -8.39
N GLN A 161 -8.52 13.16 -9.42
CA GLN A 161 -7.37 12.24 -9.31
C GLN A 161 -6.21 12.72 -10.19
N GLN A 162 -4.98 12.37 -9.82
CA GLN A 162 -3.78 12.68 -10.62
C GLN A 162 -2.66 11.66 -10.51
N SER A 163 -2.44 11.06 -9.33
CA SER A 163 -1.47 9.97 -9.17
C SER A 163 -2.01 8.86 -8.29
N ALA A 164 -1.46 7.66 -8.49
CA ALA A 164 -1.77 6.48 -7.70
C ALA A 164 -0.55 5.55 -7.59
N ALA A 165 -0.49 4.75 -6.54
CA ALA A 165 0.56 3.76 -6.37
C ALA A 165 0.05 2.51 -5.65
N LEU A 166 0.70 1.39 -5.95
CA LEU A 166 0.51 0.09 -5.29
C LEU A 166 1.88 -0.46 -4.91
N LYS A 167 2.10 -0.69 -3.63
CA LYS A 167 3.34 -1.24 -3.10
C LYS A 167 3.04 -2.43 -2.20
N VAL A 168 3.68 -3.56 -2.46
CA VAL A 168 3.58 -4.79 -1.69
C VAL A 168 5.00 -5.31 -1.40
N VAL A 169 5.26 -5.63 -0.15
CA VAL A 169 6.57 -6.10 0.32
C VAL A 169 6.36 -7.39 1.11
N GLY A 170 7.01 -8.45 0.64
CA GLY A 170 7.12 -9.74 1.33
C GLY A 170 8.38 -9.82 2.18
N ASP A 171 9.00 -11.00 2.20
CA ASP A 171 10.19 -11.31 2.99
C ASP A 171 11.52 -11.16 2.23
N GLU A 172 11.49 -10.83 0.94
CA GLU A 172 12.70 -10.69 0.12
C GLU A 172 13.34 -9.30 0.17
N ALA A 173 14.49 -9.15 -0.49
CA ALA A 173 15.26 -7.89 -0.51
C ALA A 173 14.63 -6.79 -1.38
N HIS A 174 13.64 -7.12 -2.21
CA HIS A 174 12.91 -6.20 -3.06
C HIS A 174 11.40 -6.31 -2.81
N ALA A 175 10.65 -5.30 -3.25
CA ALA A 175 9.20 -5.35 -3.21
C ALA A 175 8.66 -6.45 -4.15
N GLU A 176 7.58 -7.10 -3.76
CA GLU A 176 6.84 -8.03 -4.62
C GLU A 176 6.09 -7.26 -5.71
N VAL A 177 5.58 -6.07 -5.37
CA VAL A 177 4.95 -5.12 -6.30
C VAL A 177 5.40 -3.72 -5.87
N ASP A 178 5.89 -2.90 -6.80
CA ASP A 178 6.11 -1.46 -6.58
C ASP A 178 5.79 -0.75 -7.89
N LEU A 179 4.52 -0.34 -8.02
CA LEU A 179 3.96 0.25 -9.24
C LEU A 179 3.44 1.64 -8.92
N ARG A 180 3.73 2.58 -9.82
CA ARG A 180 3.39 3.99 -9.66
C ARG A 180 2.89 4.56 -10.98
N VAL A 181 1.79 5.29 -10.90
CA VAL A 181 1.34 6.22 -11.93
C VAL A 181 1.47 7.60 -11.33
N ASP A 182 2.58 8.26 -11.63
CA ASP A 182 2.96 9.51 -10.97
C ASP A 182 2.20 10.73 -11.51
N GLU A 183 1.62 10.63 -12.72
CA GLU A 183 0.75 11.64 -13.32
C GLU A 183 -0.12 10.97 -14.39
N HIS A 184 -1.44 11.06 -14.26
CA HIS A 184 -2.42 10.65 -15.27
C HIS A 184 -3.79 11.27 -14.95
N ALA A 185 -4.68 11.38 -15.95
CA ALA A 185 -6.06 11.84 -15.72
C ALA A 185 -6.91 10.81 -14.97
N GLU A 186 -6.60 9.52 -15.17
CA GLU A 186 -7.25 8.36 -14.53
C GLU A 186 -6.19 7.43 -13.93
N PRO A 187 -5.43 7.85 -12.90
CA PRO A 187 -4.26 7.14 -12.42
C PRO A 187 -4.57 5.78 -11.82
N ILE A 188 -5.76 5.58 -11.22
CA ILE A 188 -6.14 4.28 -10.63
C ILE A 188 -6.45 3.27 -11.73
N ALA A 189 -7.18 3.67 -12.78
CA ALA A 189 -7.45 2.82 -13.93
C ALA A 189 -6.15 2.47 -14.69
N GLU A 190 -5.25 3.44 -14.81
CA GLU A 190 -3.93 3.20 -15.40
C GLU A 190 -3.06 2.28 -14.53
N LEU A 191 -3.12 2.44 -13.20
CA LEU A 191 -2.42 1.56 -12.25
C LEU A 191 -2.94 0.11 -12.35
N ARG A 192 -4.26 -0.08 -12.56
CA ARG A 192 -4.87 -1.38 -12.88
C ARG A 192 -4.32 -1.99 -14.15
N ARG A 193 -4.28 -1.22 -15.24
CA ARG A 193 -3.72 -1.67 -16.52
C ARG A 193 -2.26 -2.11 -16.36
N VAL A 194 -1.45 -1.29 -15.69
CA VAL A 194 -0.03 -1.59 -15.41
C VAL A 194 0.11 -2.80 -14.48
N PHE A 195 -0.77 -2.96 -13.49
CA PHE A 195 -0.76 -4.11 -12.59
C PHE A 195 -1.02 -5.44 -13.34
N GLU A 196 -1.98 -5.50 -14.26
CA GLU A 196 -2.22 -6.73 -15.03
C GLU A 196 -1.05 -7.07 -15.98
N LEU A 197 -0.43 -6.06 -16.60
CA LEU A 197 0.82 -6.26 -17.36
C LEU A 197 1.96 -6.73 -16.47
N PHE A 198 2.13 -6.11 -15.31
CA PHE A 198 3.13 -6.51 -14.32
C PHE A 198 2.92 -7.97 -13.90
N TRP A 199 1.68 -8.36 -13.60
CA TRP A 199 1.33 -9.67 -13.10
C TRP A 199 1.65 -10.79 -14.11
N THR A 200 1.42 -10.52 -15.39
CA THR A 200 1.58 -11.49 -16.48
C THR A 200 2.99 -11.48 -17.09
N GLU A 201 3.59 -10.30 -17.24
CA GLU A 201 4.86 -10.16 -17.95
C GLU A 201 6.06 -10.07 -17.02
N ARG A 202 5.96 -9.27 -15.94
CA ARG A 202 7.10 -8.92 -15.09
C ARG A 202 7.28 -9.87 -13.91
N ARG A 203 6.20 -10.28 -13.26
CA ARG A 203 6.21 -11.19 -12.10
C ARG A 203 6.96 -12.50 -12.35
N PRO A 204 6.80 -13.20 -13.49
CA PRO A 204 7.56 -14.42 -13.76
C PRO A 204 9.07 -14.19 -13.76
N TYR A 205 9.53 -13.03 -14.27
CA TYR A 205 10.93 -12.66 -14.22
C TYR A 205 11.39 -12.40 -12.78
N LEU A 206 10.59 -11.70 -11.97
CA LEU A 206 10.93 -11.45 -10.56
C LEU A 206 11.10 -12.75 -9.77
N ALA A 207 10.32 -13.79 -10.07
CA ALA A 207 10.46 -15.11 -9.48
C ALA A 207 11.79 -15.82 -9.81
N THR A 208 12.61 -15.26 -10.71
CA THR A 208 13.95 -15.77 -11.05
C THR A 208 15.09 -15.00 -10.37
N LEU A 209 14.77 -13.90 -9.68
CA LEU A 209 15.77 -13.06 -9.03
C LEU A 209 16.44 -13.76 -7.84
N PRO A 210 17.63 -13.29 -7.45
CA PRO A 210 18.22 -13.61 -6.15
C PRO A 210 17.24 -13.44 -5.00
N THR A 211 17.22 -14.44 -4.13
CA THR A 211 16.51 -14.42 -2.85
C THR A 211 17.51 -14.44 -1.70
N ARG A 212 17.04 -14.16 -0.48
CA ARG A 212 17.88 -14.27 0.73
C ARG A 212 18.43 -15.68 0.93
N ARG A 213 17.71 -16.72 0.47
CA ARG A 213 18.12 -18.13 0.57
C ARG A 213 18.90 -18.61 -0.66
N ASN A 214 18.69 -18.00 -1.81
CA ASN A 214 19.41 -18.28 -3.05
C ASN A 214 19.92 -16.97 -3.66
N PRO A 215 21.09 -16.47 -3.23
CA PRO A 215 21.60 -15.17 -3.66
C PRO A 215 22.01 -15.12 -5.15
N SER A 216 22.08 -16.26 -5.82
CA SER A 216 22.36 -16.32 -7.26
C SER A 216 21.09 -16.24 -8.11
N GLY A 217 19.92 -16.56 -7.54
CA GLY A 217 18.68 -16.72 -8.31
C GLY A 217 18.84 -17.77 -9.42
N ILE A 218 18.10 -17.60 -10.52
CA ILE A 218 18.34 -18.32 -11.77
C ILE A 218 19.13 -17.38 -12.68
N TYR A 219 20.44 -17.61 -12.79
CA TYR A 219 21.36 -16.71 -13.48
C TYR A 219 21.69 -17.14 -14.92
N GLU A 220 21.63 -18.44 -15.22
CA GLU A 220 21.80 -18.98 -16.58
C GLU A 220 20.63 -18.54 -17.49
N PRO A 221 20.88 -17.88 -18.63
CA PRO A 221 19.83 -17.36 -19.51
C PRO A 221 18.80 -18.41 -19.94
N GLU A 222 19.24 -19.58 -20.40
CA GLU A 222 18.38 -20.65 -20.90
C GLU A 222 17.52 -21.25 -19.77
N ALA A 223 18.11 -21.41 -18.58
CA ALA A 223 17.38 -21.89 -17.41
C ALA A 223 16.30 -20.89 -16.97
N ARG A 224 16.59 -19.59 -17.08
CA ARG A 224 15.66 -18.51 -16.75
C ARG A 224 14.49 -18.48 -17.74
N GLU A 225 14.77 -18.55 -19.04
CA GLU A 225 13.73 -18.61 -20.07
C GLU A 225 12.82 -19.83 -19.89
N ALA A 226 13.42 -21.01 -19.67
CA ALA A 226 12.68 -22.24 -19.41
C ALA A 226 11.82 -22.13 -18.13
N PHE A 227 12.33 -21.50 -17.07
CA PHE A 227 11.55 -21.24 -15.87
C PHE A 227 10.36 -20.33 -16.14
N ILE A 228 10.57 -19.19 -16.80
CA ILE A 228 9.51 -18.22 -17.10
C ILE A 228 8.42 -18.85 -17.97
N ALA A 229 8.79 -19.65 -18.96
CA ALA A 229 7.83 -20.37 -19.80
C ALA A 229 6.94 -21.33 -18.99
N ARG A 230 7.55 -22.13 -18.09
CA ARG A 230 6.80 -23.03 -17.19
C ARG A 230 5.91 -22.26 -16.20
N PHE A 231 6.43 -21.17 -15.64
CA PHE A 231 5.69 -20.31 -14.71
C PHE A 231 4.40 -19.79 -15.36
N ARG A 232 4.50 -19.25 -16.57
CA ARG A 232 3.34 -18.75 -17.33
C ARG A 232 2.34 -19.85 -17.67
N ALA A 233 2.81 -21.05 -18.01
CA ALA A 233 1.94 -22.18 -18.30
C ALA A 233 1.14 -22.63 -17.05
N ALA A 234 1.77 -22.64 -15.88
CA ALA A 234 1.10 -22.98 -14.63
C ALA A 234 0.03 -21.94 -14.24
N ASP A 235 0.36 -20.65 -14.38
CA ASP A 235 -0.56 -19.53 -14.11
C ASP A 235 -1.80 -19.51 -15.02
N ALA A 236 -1.67 -20.00 -16.26
CA ALA A 236 -2.76 -20.02 -17.23
C ALA A 236 -3.79 -21.14 -16.98
N THR A 237 -3.49 -22.08 -16.08
CA THR A 237 -4.39 -23.17 -15.72
C THR A 237 -5.30 -22.68 -14.59
N PRO A 238 -6.63 -22.59 -14.77
CA PRO A 238 -7.53 -22.24 -13.67
C PRO A 238 -7.42 -23.31 -12.58
N GLY A 239 -7.09 -22.89 -11.36
CA GLY A 239 -7.27 -23.70 -10.15
C GLY A 239 -8.73 -23.72 -9.72
#